data_AF-W7B9B2-F1
#
_entry.id   AF-W7B9B2-F1
#
_cell.length_a   1.000
_cell.length_b   1.000
_cell.length_c   1.000
_cell.angle_alpha   90.00
_cell.angle_beta   90.00
_cell.angle_gamma   90.00
#
_symmetry.space_group_name_H-M   'P 1'
#
loop_
_entity.id
_entity.type
_entity.pdbx_description
1 polymer ?
#
loop_
_entity_poly.entity_id
_entity_poly.type
_entity_poly.pdbx_seq_one_letter_code
_entity_poly.pdbx_strand_id
1 'polypeptide(L)'
;MGMDQLTHFNAENRAQMVDVTEKEETRRVAVAEVKVWMQEETLTRIKAGQIKKGDVLAVAQVAGIMAAKKTSELIPMCHPLMTTKADLSFQDNGKDTLQITATVVTVGKTGVEMEALTAATVAGLTVYDMCKAMDRGMELKEARLLKKSGGKSGDYSSK
;
A
#
# COMPACT_ATOMS: atom_id res chain seq x y z
N MET A 1 31.48 11.40 3.20
CA MET A 1 30.61 10.79 4.24
C MET A 1 29.57 11.83 4.61
N GLY A 2 28.46 11.91 3.88
CA GLY A 2 27.42 12.93 4.14
C GLY A 2 26.33 12.31 5.01
N MET A 3 26.13 12.86 6.20
CA MET A 3 25.07 12.45 7.12
C MET A 3 23.72 12.46 6.38
N ASP A 4 23.01 11.33 6.38
CA ASP A 4 21.62 11.23 5.98
C ASP A 4 20.79 12.19 6.85
N GLN A 5 20.61 13.44 6.39
CA GLN A 5 19.73 14.38 7.07
C GLN A 5 18.30 13.84 7.00
N LEU A 6 17.79 13.39 8.16
CA LEU A 6 16.40 13.00 8.32
C LEU A 6 15.52 14.22 8.03
N THR A 7 14.97 14.29 6.81
CA THR A 7 14.20 15.46 6.36
C THR A 7 12.89 15.68 7.13
N HIS A 8 12.44 14.69 7.90
CA HIS A 8 11.20 14.76 8.69
C HIS A 8 11.36 15.32 10.11
N PHE A 9 12.54 15.82 10.48
CA PHE A 9 12.75 16.45 11.79
C PHE A 9 13.19 17.90 11.63
N ASN A 10 12.63 18.78 12.46
CA ASN A 10 13.03 20.19 12.52
C ASN A 10 14.31 20.38 13.35
N ALA A 11 14.80 21.62 13.44
CA ALA A 11 16.01 21.98 14.20
C ALA A 11 15.92 21.69 15.72
N GLU A 12 14.71 21.42 16.24
CA GLU A 12 14.45 21.06 17.63
C GLU A 12 14.22 19.54 17.82
N ASN A 13 14.57 18.72 16.82
CA ASN A 13 14.34 17.27 16.81
C ASN A 13 12.87 16.85 16.97
N ARG A 14 11.92 17.67 16.52
CA ARG A 14 10.50 17.33 16.44
C ARG A 14 10.08 16.99 15.02
N ALA A 15 9.08 16.13 14.87
CA ALA A 15 8.54 15.77 13.57
C ALA A 15 8.04 17.00 12.80
N GLN A 16 8.38 17.07 11.51
CA GLN A 16 7.95 18.11 10.59
C GLN A 16 7.60 17.50 9.23
N MET A 17 6.53 18.00 8.63
CA MET A 17 6.22 17.74 7.22
C MET A 17 7.16 18.58 6.35
N VAL A 18 7.90 17.93 5.46
CA VAL A 18 8.90 18.56 4.60
C VAL A 18 8.24 19.60 3.69
N ASP A 19 8.79 20.81 3.61
CA ASP A 19 8.32 21.78 2.61
C ASP A 19 8.69 21.30 1.19
N VAL A 20 7.70 21.24 0.31
CA VAL A 20 7.84 20.82 -1.09
C VAL A 20 7.50 21.94 -2.06
N THR A 21 7.30 23.18 -1.59
CA THR A 21 6.81 24.32 -2.39
C THR A 21 7.64 24.55 -3.65
N GLU A 22 8.97 24.57 -3.54
CA GLU A 22 9.91 24.81 -4.65
C GLU A 22 10.16 23.58 -5.55
N LYS A 23 9.47 22.46 -5.31
CA LYS A 23 9.60 21.27 -6.18
C LYS A 23 8.62 21.36 -7.34
N GLU A 24 9.07 20.98 -8.52
CA GLU A 24 8.24 20.84 -9.71
C GLU A 24 7.22 19.70 -9.59
N GLU A 25 6.05 19.91 -10.18
CA GLU A 25 5.05 18.87 -10.36
C GLU A 25 5.46 17.92 -11.49
N THR A 26 5.45 16.63 -11.19
CA THR A 26 5.74 15.58 -12.18
C THR A 26 4.77 14.43 -12.01
N ARG A 27 4.58 13.64 -13.07
CA ARG A 27 3.85 12.37 -12.97
C ARG A 27 4.63 11.42 -12.07
N ARG A 28 3.95 10.87 -11.06
CA ARG A 28 4.53 9.97 -10.07
C ARG A 28 3.73 8.69 -9.98
N VAL A 29 4.45 7.58 -9.89
CA VAL A 29 3.87 6.25 -9.78
C VAL A 29 4.58 5.50 -8.67
N ALA A 30 3.82 4.76 -7.88
CA ALA A 30 4.34 3.76 -6.96
C ALA A 30 3.58 2.45 -7.12
N VAL A 31 4.29 1.34 -6.98
CA VAL A 31 3.75 -0.01 -6.95
C VAL A 31 4.26 -0.66 -5.67
N ALA A 32 3.35 -1.17 -4.84
CA ALA A 32 3.67 -1.86 -3.60
C ALA A 32 2.90 -3.16 -3.51
N GLU A 33 3.41 -4.10 -2.72
CA GLU A 33 2.75 -5.36 -2.44
C GLU A 33 2.62 -5.66 -0.95
N VAL A 34 1.70 -6.56 -0.62
CA VAL A 34 1.67 -7.33 0.63
C VAL A 34 1.24 -8.75 0.32
N LYS A 35 1.67 -9.72 1.13
CA LYS A 35 1.23 -11.11 1.05
C LYS A 35 0.43 -11.48 2.29
N VAL A 36 -0.73 -12.09 2.10
CA VAL A 36 -1.52 -12.68 3.17
C VAL A 36 -1.29 -14.19 3.14
N TRP A 37 -0.60 -14.69 4.16
CA TRP A 37 -0.39 -16.10 4.39
C TRP A 37 -1.56 -16.64 5.19
N MET A 38 -2.08 -17.80 4.80
CA MET A 38 -3.30 -18.39 5.34
C MET A 38 -3.29 -19.91 5.17
N GLN A 39 -4.26 -20.61 5.75
CA GLN A 39 -4.47 -22.02 5.44
C GLN A 39 -4.93 -22.22 3.99
N GLU A 40 -4.57 -23.35 3.39
CA GLU A 40 -4.94 -23.68 2.01
C GLU A 40 -6.46 -23.72 1.79
N GLU A 41 -7.20 -24.18 2.80
CA GLU A 41 -8.67 -24.15 2.77
C GLU A 41 -9.21 -22.71 2.70
N THR A 42 -8.59 -21.76 3.41
CA THR A 42 -8.96 -20.34 3.38
C THR A 42 -8.83 -19.79 1.97
N LEU A 43 -7.68 -20.00 1.33
CA LEU A 43 -7.44 -19.54 -0.04
C LEU A 43 -8.42 -20.20 -1.03
N THR A 44 -8.66 -21.50 -0.89
CA THR A 44 -9.60 -22.24 -1.73
C THR A 44 -11.01 -21.65 -1.65
N ARG A 45 -11.50 -21.33 -0.44
CA ARG A 45 -12.83 -20.72 -0.26
C ARG A 45 -12.91 -19.28 -0.76
N ILE A 46 -11.84 -18.50 -0.63
CA ILE A 46 -11.77 -17.15 -1.21
C ILE A 46 -11.95 -17.25 -2.73
N LYS A 47 -11.20 -18.13 -3.41
CA LYS A 47 -11.25 -18.32 -4.86
C LYS A 47 -12.61 -18.81 -5.35
N ALA A 48 -13.27 -19.66 -4.55
CA ALA A 48 -14.60 -20.16 -4.85
C ALA A 48 -15.74 -19.18 -4.51
N GLY A 49 -15.46 -18.02 -3.89
CA GLY A 49 -16.49 -17.09 -3.43
C GLY A 49 -17.35 -17.63 -2.29
N GLN A 50 -16.82 -18.57 -1.50
CA GLN A 50 -17.56 -19.32 -0.47
C GLN A 50 -17.33 -18.81 0.96
N ILE A 51 -16.78 -17.60 1.09
CA ILE A 51 -16.63 -16.93 2.38
C ILE A 51 -17.99 -16.36 2.81
N LYS A 52 -18.42 -16.65 4.03
CA LYS A 52 -19.76 -16.27 4.55
C LYS A 52 -20.04 -14.77 4.48
N LYS A 53 -18.99 -13.93 4.54
CA LYS A 53 -19.09 -12.47 4.50
C LYS A 53 -19.23 -11.89 3.09
N GLY A 54 -19.20 -12.72 2.03
CA GLY A 54 -19.32 -12.30 0.64
C GLY A 54 -17.99 -12.32 -0.12
N ASP A 55 -17.93 -11.57 -1.22
CA ASP A 55 -16.76 -11.49 -2.08
C ASP A 55 -15.60 -10.75 -1.39
N VAL A 56 -14.60 -11.52 -0.95
CA VAL A 56 -13.45 -11.01 -0.21
C VAL A 56 -12.59 -10.10 -1.07
N LEU A 57 -12.36 -10.44 -2.34
CA LEU A 57 -11.46 -9.70 -3.22
C LEU A 57 -12.09 -8.37 -3.63
N ALA A 58 -13.39 -8.36 -3.92
CA ALA A 58 -14.12 -7.13 -4.21
C ALA A 58 -14.12 -6.15 -3.03
N VAL A 59 -14.36 -6.64 -1.81
CA VAL A 59 -14.34 -5.79 -0.60
C VAL A 59 -12.92 -5.29 -0.31
N ALA A 60 -11.89 -6.14 -0.45
CA ALA A 60 -10.50 -5.76 -0.28
C ALA A 60 -10.05 -4.71 -1.32
N GLN A 61 -10.51 -4.82 -2.57
CA GLN A 61 -10.25 -3.83 -3.63
C GLN A 61 -10.75 -2.44 -3.21
N VAL A 62 -12.01 -2.35 -2.78
CA VAL A 62 -12.63 -1.08 -2.38
C VAL A 62 -11.90 -0.50 -1.17
N ALA A 63 -11.59 -1.33 -0.17
CA ALA A 63 -10.85 -0.90 1.01
C ALA A 63 -9.46 -0.35 0.64
N GLY A 64 -8.72 -1.03 -0.25
CA GLY A 64 -7.42 -0.57 -0.73
C GLY A 64 -7.49 0.77 -1.46
N ILE A 65 -8.47 0.97 -2.35
CA ILE A 65 -8.68 2.24 -3.06
C ILE A 65 -9.04 3.37 -2.09
N MET A 66 -9.90 3.09 -1.10
CA MET A 66 -10.24 4.07 -0.06
C MET A 66 -9.02 4.43 0.79
N ALA A 67 -8.20 3.43 1.14
CA ALA A 67 -7.01 3.61 1.95
C ALA A 67 -5.95 4.46 1.25
N ALA A 68 -5.73 4.27 -0.05
CA ALA A 68 -4.84 5.13 -0.85
C ALA A 68 -5.20 6.62 -0.73
N LYS A 69 -6.50 6.94 -0.74
CA LYS A 69 -6.99 8.34 -0.64
C LYS A 69 -6.92 8.89 0.78
N LYS A 70 -6.79 8.03 1.78
CA LYS A 70 -6.78 8.37 3.21
C LYS A 70 -5.38 8.31 3.82
N THR A 71 -4.33 8.09 3.02
CA THR A 71 -2.97 7.90 3.53
C THR A 71 -2.48 9.05 4.40
N SER A 72 -2.75 10.31 4.03
CA SER A 72 -2.35 11.47 4.83
C SER A 72 -3.14 11.64 6.13
N GLU A 73 -4.32 11.02 6.26
CA GLU A 73 -5.06 10.95 7.53
C GLU A 73 -4.45 9.93 8.50
N LEU A 74 -3.68 8.96 7.97
CA LEU A 74 -3.12 7.84 8.72
C LEU A 74 -1.64 8.02 9.03
N ILE A 75 -0.86 8.55 8.08
CA ILE A 75 0.58 8.71 8.19
C ILE A 75 0.90 10.19 8.48
N PRO A 76 1.30 10.55 9.72
CA PRO A 76 1.23 11.94 10.20
C PRO A 76 1.94 12.99 9.34
N MET A 77 3.11 12.65 8.78
CA MET A 77 3.95 13.58 8.01
C MET A 77 3.79 13.45 6.50
N CYS A 78 2.82 12.65 6.01
CA CYS A 78 2.51 12.60 4.58
C CYS A 78 1.75 13.85 4.15
N HIS A 79 2.16 14.42 3.02
CA HIS A 79 1.40 15.48 2.36
C HIS A 79 0.02 14.96 1.92
N PRO A 80 -1.03 15.79 1.98
CA PRO A 80 -2.27 15.47 1.27
C PRO A 80 -2.00 15.51 -0.25
N LEU A 81 -2.29 14.42 -0.95
CA LEU A 81 -2.09 14.30 -2.39
C LEU A 81 -3.39 13.97 -3.12
N MET A 82 -3.60 14.60 -4.27
CA MET A 82 -4.71 14.27 -5.16
C MET A 82 -4.34 13.02 -5.98
N THR A 83 -4.73 11.85 -5.50
CA THR A 83 -4.57 10.59 -6.23
C THR A 83 -5.33 10.65 -7.55
N THR A 84 -4.65 10.40 -8.68
CA THR A 84 -5.28 10.37 -10.01
C THR A 84 -5.64 8.96 -10.47
N LYS A 85 -4.94 7.93 -9.96
CA LYS A 85 -5.30 6.52 -10.12
C LYS A 85 -4.91 5.75 -8.87
N ALA A 86 -5.79 4.87 -8.40
CA ALA A 86 -5.48 3.80 -7.46
C ALA A 86 -6.11 2.51 -7.98
N ASP A 87 -5.33 1.45 -8.06
CA ASP A 87 -5.74 0.16 -8.61
C ASP A 87 -5.01 -0.96 -7.86
N LEU A 88 -5.67 -2.10 -7.68
CA LEU A 88 -5.11 -3.27 -7.02
C LEU A 88 -5.33 -4.52 -7.87
N SER A 89 -4.40 -5.46 -7.75
CA SER A 89 -4.45 -6.77 -8.39
C SER A 89 -4.13 -7.86 -7.37
N PHE A 90 -4.72 -9.03 -7.58
CA PHE A 90 -4.61 -10.18 -6.69
C PHE A 90 -4.03 -11.37 -7.46
N GLN A 91 -3.05 -12.04 -6.85
CA GLN A 91 -2.45 -13.27 -7.37
C GLN A 91 -2.30 -14.25 -6.21
N ASP A 92 -2.29 -15.55 -6.50
CA ASP A 92 -2.10 -16.57 -5.48
C ASP A 92 -1.09 -17.63 -5.92
N ASN A 93 -0.45 -18.29 -4.96
CA ASN A 93 0.51 -19.37 -5.23
C ASN A 93 -0.16 -20.75 -5.40
N GLY A 94 -1.50 -20.81 -5.47
CA GLY A 94 -2.27 -22.06 -5.54
C GLY A 94 -2.31 -22.86 -4.25
N LYS A 95 -1.71 -22.35 -3.15
CA LYS A 95 -1.55 -23.08 -1.90
C LYS A 95 -2.04 -22.27 -0.71
N ASP A 96 -1.23 -21.35 -0.20
CA ASP A 96 -1.41 -20.76 1.13
C ASP A 96 -1.17 -19.24 1.15
N THR A 97 -0.93 -18.63 -0.01
CA THR A 97 -0.52 -17.23 -0.08
C THR A 97 -1.32 -16.46 -1.13
N LEU A 98 -1.95 -15.37 -0.69
CA LEU A 98 -2.57 -14.35 -1.55
C LEU A 98 -1.66 -13.11 -1.60
N GLN A 99 -1.13 -12.78 -2.77
CA GLN A 99 -0.39 -11.56 -3.04
C GLN A 99 -1.33 -10.46 -3.51
N ILE A 100 -1.22 -9.28 -2.91
CA ILE A 100 -1.98 -8.08 -3.26
C ILE A 100 -0.99 -7.03 -3.73
N THR A 101 -1.13 -6.56 -4.96
CA THR A 101 -0.27 -5.51 -5.53
C THR A 101 -1.10 -4.25 -5.81
N ALA A 102 -0.73 -3.13 -5.20
CA ALA A 102 -1.37 -1.84 -5.40
C ALA A 102 -0.50 -0.93 -6.26
N THR A 103 -1.12 -0.28 -7.26
CA THR A 103 -0.49 0.76 -8.09
C THR A 103 -1.20 2.08 -7.87
N VAL A 104 -0.45 3.12 -7.49
CA VAL A 104 -0.98 4.47 -7.26
C VAL A 104 -0.25 5.47 -8.16
N VAL A 105 -1.01 6.42 -8.70
CA VAL A 105 -0.51 7.49 -9.58
C VAL A 105 -1.01 8.85 -9.08
N THR A 106 -0.17 9.86 -9.20
CA THR A 106 -0.54 11.27 -9.07
C THR A 106 0.26 12.14 -10.04
N VAL A 107 -0.10 13.42 -10.14
CA VAL A 107 0.77 14.50 -10.62
C VAL A 107 0.98 15.43 -9.43
N GLY A 108 2.23 15.59 -8.98
CA GLY A 108 2.49 16.37 -7.77
C GLY A 108 3.97 16.56 -7.44
N LYS A 109 4.23 17.14 -6.26
CA LYS A 109 5.56 17.58 -5.81
C LYS A 109 6.32 16.54 -4.97
N THR A 110 5.63 15.50 -4.49
CA THR A 110 6.20 14.38 -3.72
C THR A 110 5.63 13.04 -4.18
N GLY A 111 6.37 11.97 -3.90
CA GLY A 111 6.04 10.60 -4.31
C GLY A 111 4.76 10.05 -3.68
N VAL A 112 4.31 8.89 -4.21
CA VAL A 112 3.10 8.18 -3.76
C VAL A 112 3.39 6.78 -3.20
N GLU A 113 4.63 6.59 -2.70
CA GLU A 113 5.06 5.31 -2.10
C GLU A 113 4.15 4.90 -0.94
N MET A 114 3.79 5.88 -0.10
CA MET A 114 2.97 5.64 1.09
C MET A 114 1.53 5.29 0.73
N GLU A 115 0.97 5.89 -0.32
CA GLU A 115 -0.37 5.58 -0.81
C GLU A 115 -0.44 4.14 -1.33
N ALA A 116 0.57 3.70 -2.08
CA ALA A 116 0.63 2.33 -2.58
C ALA A 116 0.80 1.30 -1.43
N LEU A 117 1.73 1.57 -0.48
CA LEU A 117 1.94 0.72 0.68
C LEU A 117 0.71 0.62 1.58
N THR A 118 0.04 1.75 1.82
CA THR A 118 -1.17 1.82 2.63
C THR A 118 -2.31 1.06 1.95
N ALA A 119 -2.49 1.24 0.63
CA ALA A 119 -3.51 0.54 -0.14
C ALA A 119 -3.36 -0.98 -0.08
N ALA A 120 -2.15 -1.50 -0.36
CA ALA A 120 -1.87 -2.93 -0.30
C ALA A 120 -2.11 -3.48 1.12
N THR A 121 -1.58 -2.79 2.14
CA THR A 121 -1.68 -3.22 3.55
C THR A 121 -3.13 -3.27 4.02
N VAL A 122 -3.92 -2.23 3.76
CA VAL A 122 -5.32 -2.19 4.19
C VAL A 122 -6.18 -3.19 3.43
N ALA A 123 -5.90 -3.44 2.15
CA ALA A 123 -6.52 -4.55 1.43
C ALA A 123 -6.20 -5.91 2.09
N GLY A 124 -4.95 -6.14 2.50
CA GLY A 124 -4.56 -7.32 3.27
C GLY A 124 -5.28 -7.44 4.62
N LEU A 125 -5.41 -6.33 5.36
CA LEU A 125 -6.16 -6.29 6.62
C LEU A 125 -7.66 -6.58 6.39
N THR A 126 -8.18 -6.18 5.24
CA THR A 126 -9.57 -6.45 4.86
C THR A 126 -9.77 -7.93 4.52
N VAL A 127 -8.84 -8.56 3.80
CA VAL A 127 -8.84 -10.01 3.60
C VAL A 127 -8.83 -10.73 4.96
N TYR A 128 -7.98 -10.28 5.89
CA TYR A 128 -7.95 -10.81 7.24
C TYR A 128 -9.32 -10.67 7.94
N ASP A 129 -9.92 -9.49 7.95
CA ASP A 129 -11.22 -9.27 8.59
C ASP A 129 -12.32 -10.19 8.05
N MET A 130 -12.31 -10.37 6.72
CA MET A 130 -13.29 -11.17 5.99
C MET A 130 -13.14 -12.67 6.28
N CYS A 131 -11.93 -13.14 6.60
CA CYS A 131 -11.65 -14.57 6.76
C CYS A 131 -11.31 -15.01 8.20
N LYS A 132 -11.09 -14.09 9.15
CA LYS A 132 -10.67 -14.43 10.53
C LYS A 132 -11.64 -15.32 11.33
N ALA A 133 -12.87 -15.47 10.86
CA ALA A 133 -13.82 -16.40 11.47
C ALA A 133 -13.47 -17.87 11.19
N MET A 134 -12.87 -18.17 10.03
CA MET A 134 -12.40 -19.51 9.68
C MET A 134 -10.91 -19.69 10.00
N ASP A 135 -10.10 -18.65 9.83
CA ASP A 135 -8.66 -18.74 9.97
C ASP A 135 -8.09 -17.51 10.69
N ARG A 136 -7.85 -17.65 12.00
CA ARG A 136 -7.27 -16.57 12.82
C ARG A 136 -5.75 -16.49 12.70
N GLY A 137 -5.11 -17.54 12.17
CA GLY A 137 -3.66 -17.66 12.07
C GLY A 137 -3.06 -16.98 10.84
N MET A 138 -3.87 -16.27 10.06
CA MET A 138 -3.37 -15.55 8.89
C MET A 138 -2.32 -14.49 9.27
N GLU A 139 -1.34 -14.29 8.40
CA GLU A 139 -0.25 -13.35 8.61
C GLU A 139 -0.11 -12.41 7.40
N LEU A 140 -0.01 -11.11 7.67
CA LEU A 140 0.38 -10.13 6.65
C LEU A 140 1.91 -10.06 6.65
N LYS A 141 2.53 -10.41 5.52
CA LYS A 141 3.98 -10.42 5.34
C LYS A 141 4.38 -9.60 4.12
N GLU A 142 5.66 -9.22 4.09
CA GLU A 142 6.31 -8.64 2.91
C GLU A 142 5.59 -7.40 2.38
N ALA A 143 5.06 -6.54 3.26
CA ALA A 143 4.57 -5.22 2.89
C ALA A 143 5.76 -4.36 2.40
N ARG A 144 5.90 -4.20 1.08
CA ARG A 144 7.09 -3.56 0.49
C ARG A 144 6.79 -2.83 -0.80
N LEU A 145 7.63 -1.83 -1.09
CA LEU A 145 7.61 -1.12 -2.37
C LEU A 145 8.31 -1.96 -3.44
N LEU A 146 7.64 -2.19 -4.56
CA LEU A 146 8.18 -2.89 -5.73
C LEU A 146 8.80 -1.92 -6.73
N LYS A 147 8.14 -0.79 -6.98
CA LYS A 147 8.59 0.20 -7.96
C LYS A 147 8.15 1.60 -7.53
N LYS A 148 8.97 2.60 -7.84
CA LYS A 148 8.50 3.98 -7.99
C LYS A 148 9.14 4.66 -9.18
N SER A 149 8.45 5.64 -9.74
CA SER A 149 8.97 6.48 -10.82
C SER A 149 8.55 7.94 -10.67
N GLY A 150 9.40 8.85 -11.15
CA GLY A 150 9.17 10.29 -11.10
C GLY A 150 9.72 10.98 -9.85
N GLY A 151 10.00 12.28 -9.97
CA GLY A 151 10.66 13.08 -8.95
C GLY A 151 12.19 13.01 -8.96
N LYS A 152 12.83 13.83 -8.11
CA LYS A 152 14.28 14.04 -8.09
C LYS A 152 15.10 12.78 -7.78
N SER A 153 14.56 11.84 -7.00
CA SER A 153 15.28 10.60 -6.66
C SER A 153 15.36 9.59 -7.81
N GLY A 154 14.69 9.87 -8.94
CA GLY A 154 14.60 8.95 -10.05
C GLY A 154 13.76 7.70 -9.74
N ASP A 155 13.89 6.73 -10.63
CA ASP A 155 13.15 5.48 -10.59
C ASP A 155 13.83 4.48 -9.64
N TYR A 156 13.00 3.70 -8.94
CA TYR A 156 13.44 2.60 -8.11
C TYR A 156 12.67 1.34 -8.50
N SER A 157 13.36 0.20 -8.46
CA SER A 157 12.78 -1.14 -8.56
C SER A 157 13.41 -1.99 -7.46
N SER A 158 12.57 -2.72 -6.71
CA SER A 158 13.05 -3.71 -5.75
C SER A 158 13.84 -4.80 -6.48
N LYS A 159 14.89 -5.30 -5.83
CA LYS A 159 15.59 -6.52 -6.26
C LYS A 159 14.83 -7.76 -5.82
#